data_AF-A0A7C4LE47-F1
#
_entry.id   AF-A0A7C4LE47-F1
#
_cell.length_a   1.000
_cell.length_b   1.000
_cell.length_c   1.000
_cell.angle_alpha   90.00
_cell.angle_beta   90.00
_cell.angle_gamma   90.00
#
_symmetry.space_group_name_H-M   'P 1'
#
loop_
_entity.id
_entity.type
_entity.pdbx_description
1 polymer ?
#
loop_
_entity_poly.entity_id
_entity_poly.type
_entity_poly.pdbx_seq_one_letter_code
_entity_poly.pdbx_strand_id
1 'polypeptide(L)'
;MFKRIVEGLALVFAAVMLVFTGWRTYHLLQLTSPGEVILPALGLVVFDVGFVVWTLVFMHVAQGIPQRAVALSGAVADLLLVIAAVVADLFLHGQTLANVPDWMGLAALITVSIAVSVNVTLVFLFHLTAPAILDGLRQRARDDAVADAMRREEDATVDLALNKLKGKRQEIADTVADGKADEMLASLLERMQATQYARRPALPKPARNGQTPEAMYAAEADGPKGTAG
;
A
#
# COMPACT_ATOMS: atom_id res chain seq x y z
N MET A 1 -51.98 5.32 -30.14
CA MET A 1 -52.44 6.70 -29.85
C MET A 1 -52.60 6.94 -28.35
N PHE A 2 -53.37 6.11 -27.63
CA PHE A 2 -53.56 6.19 -26.17
C PHE A 2 -52.26 6.27 -25.35
N LYS A 3 -51.27 5.41 -25.62
CA LYS A 3 -49.96 5.42 -24.93
C LYS A 3 -49.25 6.78 -24.97
N ARG A 4 -49.21 7.44 -26.13
CA ARG A 4 -48.56 8.75 -26.29
C ARG A 4 -49.29 9.88 -25.56
N ILE A 5 -50.63 9.78 -25.44
CA ILE A 5 -51.43 10.73 -24.68
C ILE A 5 -51.11 10.60 -23.18
N VAL A 6 -51.05 9.37 -22.67
CA VAL A 6 -50.69 9.10 -21.26
C VAL A 6 -49.27 9.57 -20.95
N GLU A 7 -48.30 9.28 -21.82
CA GLU A 7 -46.91 9.74 -21.67
C GLU A 7 -46.83 11.28 -21.64
N GLY A 8 -47.57 11.96 -22.53
CA GLY A 8 -47.63 13.42 -22.55
C GLY A 8 -48.26 14.00 -21.26
N LEU A 9 -49.36 13.42 -20.79
CA LEU A 9 -49.99 13.82 -19.52
C LEU A 9 -49.06 13.63 -18.33
N ALA A 10 -48.36 12.49 -18.27
CA ALA A 10 -47.39 12.22 -17.21
C ALA A 10 -46.22 13.22 -17.23
N LEU A 11 -45.73 13.60 -18.41
CA LEU A 11 -44.69 14.62 -18.55
C LEU A 11 -45.17 15.99 -18.07
N VAL A 12 -46.37 16.42 -18.46
CA VAL A 12 -46.94 17.69 -18.00
C VAL A 12 -47.13 17.67 -16.50
N PHE A 13 -47.66 16.58 -15.94
CA PHE A 13 -47.80 16.42 -14.49
C PHE A 13 -46.45 16.52 -13.79
N ALA A 14 -45.42 15.81 -14.27
CA ALA A 14 -44.08 15.86 -13.70
C ALA A 14 -43.47 17.28 -13.78
N ALA A 15 -43.66 17.99 -14.91
CA ALA A 15 -43.18 19.36 -15.06
C ALA A 15 -43.87 20.33 -14.10
N VAL A 16 -45.20 20.23 -13.94
CA VAL A 16 -45.95 21.04 -12.98
C VAL A 16 -45.52 20.74 -11.55
N MET A 17 -45.35 19.46 -11.20
CA MET A 17 -44.86 19.07 -9.88
C MET A 17 -43.46 19.61 -9.62
N LEU A 18 -42.54 19.53 -10.58
CA LEU A 18 -41.18 20.05 -10.44
C LEU A 18 -41.15 21.57 -10.26
N VAL A 19 -41.96 22.31 -11.02
CA VAL A 19 -42.09 23.77 -10.85
C VAL A 19 -42.66 24.10 -9.47
N PHE A 20 -43.67 23.35 -9.02
CA PHE A 20 -44.25 23.52 -7.70
C PHE A 20 -43.24 23.24 -6.59
N THR A 21 -42.53 22.11 -6.62
CA THR A 21 -41.54 21.77 -5.59
C THR A 21 -40.38 22.76 -5.59
N GLY A 22 -39.87 23.13 -6.77
CA GLY A 22 -38.80 24.11 -6.89
C GLY A 22 -39.19 25.48 -6.37
N TRP A 23 -40.42 25.93 -6.64
CA TRP A 23 -40.95 27.15 -6.04
C TRP A 23 -40.97 27.09 -4.51
N ARG A 24 -41.42 25.97 -3.92
CA ARG A 24 -41.44 25.79 -2.46
C ARG A 24 -40.03 25.74 -1.86
N THR A 25 -39.08 25.05 -2.50
CA THR A 25 -37.66 25.02 -2.10
C THR A 25 -37.07 26.43 -2.09
N TYR A 26 -37.24 27.17 -3.19
CA TYR A 26 -36.72 28.52 -3.32
C TYR A 26 -37.36 29.46 -2.29
N HIS A 27 -38.68 29.39 -2.15
CA HIS A 27 -39.45 30.20 -1.20
C HIS A 27 -39.00 29.98 0.25
N LEU A 28 -38.86 28.71 0.67
CA LEU A 28 -38.37 28.35 2.00
C LEU A 28 -37.01 28.98 2.28
N LEU A 29 -36.07 28.81 1.35
CA LEU A 29 -34.70 29.29 1.54
C LEU A 29 -34.66 30.82 1.57
N GLN A 30 -35.44 31.49 0.74
CA GLN A 30 -35.56 32.95 0.76
C GLN A 30 -36.12 33.46 2.09
N LEU A 31 -37.09 32.74 2.66
CA LEU A 31 -37.68 33.04 3.95
C LEU A 31 -36.66 32.85 5.10
N THR A 32 -35.83 31.81 5.04
CA THR A 32 -34.80 31.50 6.04
C THR A 32 -33.52 32.34 5.92
N SER A 33 -33.30 32.98 4.78
CA SER A 33 -32.13 33.82 4.52
C SER A 33 -32.53 35.15 3.85
N PRO A 34 -33.23 36.04 4.59
CA PRO A 34 -33.70 37.30 4.02
C PRO A 34 -32.54 38.16 3.53
N GLY A 35 -32.64 38.69 2.31
CA GLY A 35 -31.61 39.53 1.69
C GLY A 35 -30.53 38.77 0.91
N GLU A 36 -30.46 37.44 1.04
CA GLU A 36 -29.56 36.59 0.26
C GLU A 36 -30.31 35.98 -0.93
N VAL A 37 -29.74 36.12 -2.13
CA VAL A 37 -30.32 35.57 -3.37
C VAL A 37 -29.55 34.33 -3.88
N ILE A 38 -28.30 34.19 -3.45
CA ILE A 38 -27.41 33.11 -3.90
C ILE A 38 -27.79 31.80 -3.21
N LEU A 39 -28.06 31.83 -1.90
CA LEU A 39 -28.36 30.61 -1.13
C LEU A 39 -29.65 29.92 -1.63
N PRO A 40 -30.78 30.63 -1.86
CA PRO A 40 -31.99 30.02 -2.42
C PRO A 40 -31.78 29.48 -3.84
N ALA A 41 -31.01 30.18 -4.67
CA ALA A 41 -30.68 29.72 -6.03
C ALA A 41 -29.81 28.46 -6.01
N LEU A 42 -28.79 28.40 -5.15
CA LEU A 42 -27.96 27.20 -4.97
C LEU A 42 -28.77 26.02 -4.44
N GLY A 43 -29.66 26.24 -3.48
CA GLY A 43 -30.54 25.19 -2.99
C GLY A 43 -31.44 24.62 -4.09
N LEU A 44 -32.02 25.47 -4.94
CA LEU A 44 -32.81 25.04 -6.10
C LEU A 44 -31.99 24.17 -7.07
N VAL A 45 -30.73 24.56 -7.33
CA VAL A 45 -29.84 23.80 -8.21
C VAL A 45 -29.49 22.45 -7.61
N VAL A 46 -29.15 22.41 -6.32
CA VAL A 46 -28.68 21.18 -5.68
C VAL A 46 -29.83 20.22 -5.38
N PHE A 47 -31.04 20.73 -5.13
CA PHE A 47 -32.19 19.90 -4.75
C PHE A 47 -32.98 19.51 -5.99
N ASP A 48 -33.70 20.44 -6.59
CA ASP A 48 -34.64 20.15 -7.68
C ASP A 48 -33.91 19.86 -9.00
N VAL A 49 -32.93 20.70 -9.39
CA VAL A 49 -32.15 20.44 -10.62
C VAL A 49 -31.23 19.23 -10.42
N GLY A 50 -30.63 19.08 -9.24
CA GLY A 50 -29.82 17.92 -8.86
C GLY A 50 -30.60 16.62 -9.03
N PHE A 51 -31.81 16.55 -8.46
CA PHE A 51 -32.71 15.41 -8.61
C PHE A 51 -32.95 15.06 -10.09
N VAL A 52 -33.28 16.05 -10.92
CA VAL A 52 -33.52 15.83 -12.36
C VAL A 52 -32.25 15.36 -13.06
N VAL A 53 -31.12 16.02 -12.81
CA VAL A 53 -29.82 15.69 -13.43
C VAL A 53 -29.40 14.27 -13.06
N TRP A 54 -29.40 13.91 -11.79
CA TRP A 54 -29.02 12.57 -11.36
C TRP A 54 -29.97 11.49 -11.86
N THR A 55 -31.27 11.79 -11.96
CA THR A 55 -32.26 10.89 -12.57
C THR A 55 -31.97 10.66 -14.06
N LEU A 56 -31.66 11.73 -14.81
CA LEU A 56 -31.27 11.62 -16.23
C LEU A 56 -29.94 10.89 -16.39
N VAL A 57 -28.97 11.17 -15.53
CA VAL A 57 -27.68 10.47 -15.50
C VAL A 57 -27.91 8.98 -15.25
N PHE A 58 -28.75 8.61 -14.28
CA PHE A 58 -29.09 7.22 -14.00
C PHE A 58 -29.76 6.51 -15.20
N MET A 59 -30.71 7.18 -15.86
CA MET A 59 -31.48 6.59 -16.96
C MET A 59 -30.70 6.50 -18.28
N HIS A 60 -29.84 7.47 -18.58
CA HIS A 60 -29.29 7.66 -19.93
C HIS A 60 -27.77 7.68 -20.01
N VAL A 61 -27.06 8.01 -18.93
CA VAL A 61 -25.59 8.21 -18.96
C VAL A 61 -24.84 7.12 -18.22
N ALA A 62 -25.36 6.64 -17.09
CA ALA A 62 -24.67 5.73 -16.18
C ALA A 62 -24.45 4.34 -16.80
N GLN A 63 -23.19 3.91 -16.85
CA GLN A 63 -22.77 2.63 -17.42
C GLN A 63 -22.26 1.69 -16.33
N GLY A 64 -22.75 0.45 -16.35
CA GLY A 64 -22.42 -0.55 -15.34
C GLY A 64 -23.11 -0.30 -14.00
N ILE A 65 -23.01 -1.30 -13.12
CA ILE A 65 -23.66 -1.30 -11.80
C ILE A 65 -23.12 -0.18 -10.89
N PRO A 66 -21.79 0.06 -10.79
CA PRO A 66 -21.25 1.06 -9.87
C PRO A 66 -21.70 2.50 -10.19
N GLN A 67 -21.63 2.94 -11.45
CA GLN A 67 -22.12 4.28 -11.83
C GLN A 67 -23.62 4.44 -11.62
N ARG A 68 -24.40 3.38 -11.92
CA ARG A 68 -25.85 3.40 -11.68
C ARG A 68 -26.18 3.52 -10.20
N ALA A 69 -25.42 2.87 -9.33
CA ALA A 69 -25.60 3.00 -7.88
C ALA A 69 -25.32 4.45 -7.42
N VAL A 70 -24.24 5.08 -7.89
CA VAL A 70 -23.91 6.48 -7.56
C VAL A 70 -24.99 7.44 -8.08
N ALA A 71 -25.42 7.27 -9.33
CA ALA A 71 -26.43 8.14 -9.91
C ALA A 71 -27.79 8.00 -9.21
N LEU A 72 -28.18 6.77 -8.86
CA LEU A 72 -29.39 6.51 -8.10
C LEU A 72 -29.30 7.09 -6.68
N SER A 73 -28.16 6.96 -6.00
CA SER A 73 -28.00 7.54 -4.67
C SER A 73 -28.09 9.06 -4.68
N GLY A 74 -27.53 9.71 -5.70
CA GLY A 74 -27.71 11.15 -5.92
C GLY A 74 -29.17 11.54 -6.12
N ALA A 75 -29.87 10.86 -7.03
CA ALA A 75 -31.28 11.12 -7.28
C ALA A 75 -32.15 10.94 -6.02
N VAL A 76 -31.91 9.89 -5.23
CA VAL A 76 -32.65 9.65 -3.98
C VAL A 76 -32.30 10.70 -2.92
N ALA A 77 -31.03 11.07 -2.75
CA ALA A 77 -30.62 12.07 -1.78
C ALA A 77 -31.26 13.43 -2.07
N ASP A 78 -31.24 13.86 -3.33
CA ASP A 78 -31.82 15.13 -3.75
C ASP A 78 -33.36 15.09 -3.65
N LEU A 79 -33.99 13.97 -4.00
CA LEU A 79 -35.44 13.80 -3.81
C LEU A 79 -35.85 13.95 -2.34
N LEU A 80 -35.06 13.39 -1.40
CA LEU A 80 -35.33 13.54 0.03
C LEU A 80 -35.20 15.00 0.49
N LEU A 81 -34.24 15.74 -0.07
CA LEU A 81 -34.08 17.17 0.20
C LEU A 81 -35.24 17.99 -0.35
N VAL A 82 -35.71 17.70 -1.56
CA VAL A 82 -36.91 18.32 -2.15
C VAL A 82 -38.14 18.04 -1.28
N ILE A 83 -38.36 16.79 -0.87
CA ILE A 83 -39.48 16.44 0.02
C ILE A 83 -39.37 17.19 1.34
N ALA A 84 -38.19 17.22 1.96
CA ALA A 84 -37.97 17.92 3.22
C ALA A 84 -38.24 19.42 3.09
N ALA A 85 -37.81 20.05 2.00
CA ALA A 85 -38.05 21.47 1.73
C ALA A 85 -39.55 21.76 1.55
N VAL A 86 -40.25 20.97 0.73
CA VAL A 86 -41.70 21.13 0.52
C VAL A 86 -42.48 20.96 1.82
N VAL A 87 -42.15 19.94 2.61
CA VAL A 87 -42.77 19.71 3.92
C VAL A 87 -42.48 20.87 4.86
N ALA A 88 -41.23 21.29 5.02
CA ALA A 88 -40.87 22.40 5.89
C ALA A 88 -41.63 23.68 5.50
N ASP A 89 -41.62 24.05 4.21
CA ASP A 89 -42.31 25.22 3.69
C ASP A 89 -43.83 25.14 3.93
N LEU A 90 -44.44 23.97 3.73
CA LEU A 90 -45.87 23.75 4.03
C LEU A 90 -46.20 23.89 5.51
N PHE A 91 -45.35 23.42 6.40
CA PHE A 91 -45.58 23.55 7.84
C PHE A 91 -45.44 24.99 8.33
N LEU A 92 -44.48 25.74 7.79
CA LEU A 92 -44.29 27.16 8.11
C LEU A 92 -45.45 28.05 7.64
N HIS A 93 -46.05 27.72 6.50
CA HIS A 93 -47.17 28.49 5.94
C HIS A 93 -48.55 27.98 6.39
N GLY A 94 -48.67 26.68 6.62
CA GLY A 94 -49.93 26.02 6.96
C GLY A 94 -50.28 26.11 8.44
N GLN A 95 -49.28 26.34 9.31
CA GLN A 95 -49.50 26.72 10.70
C GLN A 95 -49.30 28.23 10.81
N THR A 96 -50.08 28.91 11.65
CA THR A 96 -49.97 30.35 11.93
C THR A 96 -48.70 30.69 12.72
N LEU A 97 -47.55 30.13 12.34
CA LEU A 97 -46.24 30.56 12.81
C LEU A 97 -45.99 31.94 12.21
N ALA A 98 -46.51 32.96 12.90
CA ALA A 98 -46.34 34.37 12.53
C ALA A 98 -44.85 34.79 12.48
N ASN A 99 -43.94 33.95 13.01
CA ASN A 99 -42.50 34.15 12.97
C ASN A 99 -41.78 32.85 12.62
N VAL A 100 -40.84 32.96 11.69
CA VAL A 100 -39.84 31.92 11.37
C VAL A 100 -38.96 31.70 12.60
N PRO A 101 -38.74 30.45 13.06
CA PRO A 101 -37.83 30.19 14.18
C PRO A 101 -36.39 30.63 13.88
N ASP A 102 -35.72 31.25 14.86
CA ASP A 102 -34.36 31.82 14.70
C ASP A 102 -33.30 30.81 14.22
N TRP A 103 -33.45 29.53 14.59
CA TRP A 103 -32.52 28.47 14.20
C TRP A 103 -32.66 28.02 12.74
N MET A 104 -33.75 28.39 12.07
CA MET A 104 -34.09 27.85 10.75
C MET A 104 -33.17 28.37 9.65
N GLY A 105 -32.69 29.61 9.77
CA GLY A 105 -31.65 30.17 8.89
C GLY A 105 -30.35 29.39 8.96
N LEU A 106 -29.88 29.06 10.17
CA LEU A 106 -28.69 28.25 10.36
C LEU A 106 -28.88 26.82 9.82
N ALA A 107 -30.04 26.22 10.09
CA ALA A 107 -30.36 24.88 9.57
C ALA A 107 -30.34 24.86 8.03
N ALA A 108 -30.98 25.84 7.39
CA ALA A 108 -30.97 25.98 5.93
C ALA A 108 -29.53 26.10 5.38
N LEU A 109 -28.69 26.94 5.99
CA LEU A 109 -27.30 27.10 5.58
C LEU A 109 -26.52 25.78 5.69
N ILE A 110 -26.64 25.07 6.82
CA ILE A 110 -25.97 23.78 7.06
C ILE A 110 -26.47 22.74 6.05
N THR A 111 -27.78 22.63 5.87
CA THR A 111 -28.38 21.66 4.94
C THR A 111 -27.91 21.91 3.51
N VAL A 112 -27.94 23.15 3.02
CA VAL A 112 -27.45 23.47 1.67
C VAL A 112 -25.95 23.20 1.55
N SER A 113 -25.15 23.54 2.56
CA SER A 113 -23.70 23.29 2.54
C SER A 113 -23.36 21.80 2.47
N ILE A 114 -24.08 20.97 3.23
CA ILE A 114 -23.94 19.51 3.20
C ILE A 114 -24.39 18.98 1.84
N ALA A 115 -25.55 19.42 1.34
CA ALA A 115 -26.09 18.97 0.06
C ALA A 115 -25.14 19.26 -1.11
N VAL A 116 -24.53 20.46 -1.13
CA VAL A 116 -23.50 20.83 -2.11
C VAL A 116 -22.30 19.88 -2.01
N SER A 117 -21.80 19.65 -0.79
CA SER A 117 -20.63 18.79 -0.55
C SER A 117 -20.88 17.34 -1.00
N VAL A 118 -22.07 16.82 -0.72
CA VAL A 118 -22.51 15.49 -1.18
C VAL A 118 -22.59 15.46 -2.70
N ASN A 119 -23.17 16.47 -3.34
CA ASN A 119 -23.27 16.53 -4.80
C ASN A 119 -21.90 16.55 -5.48
N VAL A 120 -20.95 17.36 -4.99
CA VAL A 120 -19.56 17.36 -5.49
C VAL A 120 -18.91 15.99 -5.32
N THR A 121 -19.11 15.36 -4.16
CA THR A 121 -18.59 14.01 -3.89
C THR A 121 -19.17 12.97 -4.85
N LEU A 122 -20.48 13.05 -5.13
CA LEU A 122 -21.15 12.16 -6.07
C LEU A 122 -20.63 12.33 -7.49
N VAL A 123 -20.41 13.58 -7.94
CA VAL A 123 -19.79 13.84 -9.25
C VAL A 123 -18.41 13.18 -9.33
N PHE A 124 -17.59 13.33 -8.29
CA PHE A 124 -16.28 12.69 -8.23
C PHE A 124 -16.37 11.15 -8.28
N LEU A 125 -17.23 10.55 -7.45
CA LEU A 125 -17.46 9.10 -7.43
C LEU A 125 -18.00 8.57 -8.75
N PHE A 126 -18.86 9.32 -9.43
CA PHE A 126 -19.42 8.94 -10.73
C PHE A 126 -18.32 8.79 -11.79
N HIS A 127 -17.34 9.69 -11.79
CA HIS A 127 -16.20 9.61 -12.69
C HIS A 127 -15.27 8.45 -12.32
N LEU A 128 -14.96 8.27 -11.03
CA LEU A 128 -14.11 7.15 -10.57
C LEU A 128 -14.69 5.77 -10.89
N THR A 129 -16.01 5.65 -10.90
CA THR A 129 -16.71 4.40 -11.19
C THR A 129 -16.92 4.15 -12.68
N ALA A 130 -16.36 4.99 -13.56
CA ALA A 130 -16.44 4.80 -15.00
C ALA A 130 -15.84 3.44 -15.43
N PRO A 131 -16.51 2.71 -16.34
CA PRO A 131 -16.03 1.40 -16.82
C PRO A 131 -14.59 1.45 -17.31
N ALA A 132 -14.20 2.51 -18.05
CA ALA A 132 -12.84 2.68 -18.55
C ALA A 132 -11.78 2.71 -17.43
N ILE A 133 -12.09 3.36 -16.30
CA ILE A 133 -11.18 3.41 -15.15
C ILE A 133 -11.15 2.05 -14.44
N LEU A 134 -12.32 1.45 -14.22
CA LEU A 134 -12.44 0.16 -13.54
C LEU A 134 -11.78 -0.97 -14.33
N ASP A 135 -11.90 -0.97 -15.66
CA ASP A 135 -11.28 -1.97 -16.52
C ASP A 135 -9.77 -1.79 -16.56
N GLY A 136 -9.28 -0.54 -16.60
CA GLY A 136 -7.85 -0.26 -16.44
C GLY A 136 -7.30 -0.72 -15.09
N LEU A 137 -8.05 -0.53 -14.00
CA LEU A 137 -7.68 -1.03 -12.67
C LEU A 137 -7.69 -2.56 -12.60
N ARG A 138 -8.70 -3.22 -13.19
CA ARG A 138 -8.76 -4.69 -13.27
C ARG A 138 -7.61 -5.26 -14.09
N GLN A 139 -7.23 -4.59 -15.18
CA GLN A 139 -6.12 -5.02 -16.01
C GLN A 139 -4.80 -4.91 -15.24
N ARG A 140 -4.53 -3.75 -14.61
CA ARG A 140 -3.35 -3.57 -13.75
C ARG A 140 -3.31 -4.59 -12.61
N ALA A 141 -4.43 -4.84 -11.95
CA ALA A 141 -4.50 -5.84 -10.89
C ALA A 141 -4.19 -7.27 -11.40
N ARG A 142 -4.56 -7.60 -12.64
CA ARG A 142 -4.18 -8.87 -13.27
C ARG A 142 -2.70 -8.91 -13.61
N ASP A 143 -2.17 -7.82 -14.18
CA ASP A 143 -0.76 -7.71 -14.54
C ASP A 143 0.14 -7.80 -13.29
N ASP A 144 -0.23 -7.12 -12.21
CA ASP A 144 0.45 -7.17 -10.92
C ASP A 144 0.40 -8.58 -10.32
N ALA A 145 -0.75 -9.26 -10.37
CA ALA A 145 -0.87 -10.64 -9.89
C ALA A 145 -0.01 -11.63 -10.69
N VAL A 146 0.12 -11.43 -12.00
CA VAL A 146 1.02 -12.24 -12.85
C VAL A 146 2.49 -11.94 -12.54
N ALA A 147 2.84 -10.66 -12.38
CA ALA A 147 4.20 -10.26 -12.02
C ALA A 147 4.61 -10.83 -10.64
N ASP A 148 3.71 -10.82 -9.67
CA ASP A 148 3.93 -11.42 -8.36
C ASP A 148 4.09 -12.95 -8.44
N ALA A 149 3.33 -13.62 -9.32
CA ALA A 149 3.48 -15.06 -9.55
C ALA A 149 4.85 -15.39 -10.17
N MET A 150 5.30 -14.62 -11.16
CA MET A 150 6.61 -14.79 -11.79
C MET A 150 7.76 -14.58 -10.78
N ARG A 151 7.68 -13.54 -9.95
CA ARG A 151 8.68 -13.28 -8.90
C ARG A 151 8.80 -14.43 -7.90
N ARG A 152 7.67 -15.05 -7.54
CA ARG A 152 7.69 -16.24 -6.66
C ARG A 152 8.39 -17.43 -7.30
N GLU A 153 8.24 -17.63 -8.60
CA GLU A 153 8.97 -18.68 -9.32
C GLU A 153 10.46 -18.35 -9.39
N GLU A 154 10.83 -17.09 -9.69
CA GLU A 154 12.22 -16.64 -9.69
C GLU A 154 12.87 -16.85 -8.32
N ASP A 155 12.24 -16.41 -7.23
CA ASP A 155 12.73 -16.60 -5.86
C ASP A 155 12.94 -18.09 -5.53
N ALA A 156 12.00 -18.95 -5.92
CA ALA A 156 12.13 -20.39 -5.74
C ALA A 156 13.30 -20.99 -6.53
N THR A 157 13.55 -20.51 -7.76
CA THR A 157 14.71 -20.94 -8.55
C THR A 157 16.03 -20.43 -7.99
N VAL A 158 16.06 -19.20 -7.47
CA VAL A 158 17.23 -18.61 -6.80
C VAL A 158 17.57 -19.40 -5.54
N ASP A 159 16.58 -19.71 -4.71
CA ASP A 159 16.77 -20.54 -3.50
C ASP A 159 17.29 -21.94 -3.85
N LEU A 160 16.75 -22.56 -4.90
CA LEU A 160 17.22 -23.86 -5.37
C LEU A 160 18.66 -23.79 -5.89
N ALA A 161 19.02 -22.73 -6.63
CA ALA A 161 20.38 -22.50 -7.09
C ALA A 161 21.35 -22.26 -5.91
N LEU A 162 20.95 -21.47 -4.91
CA LEU A 162 21.74 -21.26 -3.69
C LEU A 162 21.98 -22.55 -2.92
N ASN A 163 20.97 -23.41 -2.80
CA ASN A 163 21.12 -24.73 -2.17
C ASN A 163 22.07 -25.65 -2.96
N LYS A 164 21.97 -25.70 -4.29
CA LYS A 164 22.93 -26.45 -5.12
C LYS A 164 24.36 -25.91 -5.00
N LEU A 165 24.53 -24.58 -4.93
CA LEU A 165 25.84 -23.95 -4.74
C LEU A 165 26.44 -24.24 -3.37
N LYS A 166 25.63 -24.36 -2.31
CA LYS A 166 26.11 -24.82 -1.00
C LYS A 166 26.62 -26.26 -1.07
N GLY A 167 25.85 -27.16 -1.70
CA GLY A 167 26.27 -28.56 -1.89
C GLY A 167 27.58 -28.68 -2.65
N LYS A 168 27.71 -28.00 -3.80
CA LYS A 168 28.97 -27.96 -4.56
C LYS A 168 30.14 -27.38 -3.78
N ARG A 169 29.91 -26.33 -2.98
CA ARG A 169 30.97 -25.74 -2.14
C ARG A 169 31.49 -26.73 -1.11
N GLN A 170 30.62 -27.54 -0.52
CA GLN A 170 31.00 -28.54 0.46
C GLN A 170 31.82 -29.67 -0.19
N GLU A 171 31.38 -30.17 -1.36
CA GLU A 171 32.12 -31.18 -2.14
C GLU A 171 33.54 -30.70 -2.53
N ILE A 172 33.66 -29.46 -3.00
CA ILE A 172 34.96 -28.86 -3.32
C ILE A 172 35.82 -28.70 -2.05
N ALA A 173 35.22 -28.29 -0.93
CA ALA A 173 35.93 -28.15 0.34
C ALA A 173 36.47 -29.49 0.85
N ASP A 174 35.70 -30.56 0.75
CA ASP A 174 36.12 -31.92 1.12
C ASP A 174 37.27 -32.40 0.24
N THR A 175 37.17 -32.22 -1.08
CA THR A 175 38.24 -32.60 -2.03
C THR A 175 39.54 -31.83 -1.77
N VAL A 176 39.45 -30.53 -1.47
CA VAL A 176 40.61 -29.69 -1.13
C VAL A 176 41.18 -30.08 0.23
N ALA A 177 40.35 -30.46 1.20
CA ALA A 177 40.79 -30.93 2.51
C ALA A 177 41.53 -32.27 2.40
N ASP A 178 41.01 -33.22 1.63
CA ASP A 178 41.64 -34.52 1.37
C ASP A 178 43.00 -34.35 0.69
N GLY A 179 43.06 -33.52 -0.37
CA GLY A 179 44.33 -33.25 -1.06
C GLY A 179 45.39 -32.62 -0.16
N LYS A 180 44.99 -31.71 0.76
CA LYS A 180 45.90 -31.15 1.76
C LYS A 180 46.28 -32.15 2.84
N ALA A 181 45.37 -33.03 3.26
CA ALA A 181 45.67 -34.07 4.23
C ALA A 181 46.73 -35.05 3.69
N ASP A 182 46.62 -35.44 2.42
CA ASP A 182 47.60 -36.29 1.74
C ASP A 182 48.96 -35.60 1.61
N GLU A 183 49.00 -34.31 1.26
CA GLU A 183 50.23 -33.52 1.20
C GLU A 183 50.90 -33.40 2.59
N MET A 184 50.12 -33.11 3.63
CA MET A 184 50.63 -33.06 5.00
C MET A 184 51.15 -34.42 5.45
N LEU A 185 50.44 -35.51 5.13
CA LEU A 185 50.85 -36.87 5.48
C LEU A 185 52.16 -37.25 4.76
N ALA A 186 52.30 -36.93 3.48
CA ALA A 186 53.54 -37.12 2.72
C ALA A 186 54.71 -36.34 3.37
N SER A 187 54.49 -35.07 3.73
CA SER A 187 55.51 -34.24 4.38
C SER A 187 55.92 -34.79 5.76
N LEU A 188 55.00 -35.37 6.53
CA LEU A 188 55.29 -35.99 7.82
C LEU A 188 56.10 -37.27 7.66
N LEU A 189 55.76 -38.10 6.66
CA LEU A 189 56.52 -39.31 6.34
C LEU A 189 57.95 -38.98 5.90
N GLU A 190 58.13 -37.95 5.06
CA GLU A 190 59.45 -37.46 4.65
C GLU A 190 60.28 -36.99 5.85
N ARG A 191 59.68 -36.22 6.76
CA ARG A 191 60.34 -35.78 8.00
C ARG A 191 60.73 -36.95 8.91
N MET A 192 59.86 -37.95 9.04
CA MET A 192 60.17 -39.14 9.85
C MET A 192 61.31 -39.96 9.25
N GLN A 193 61.36 -40.13 7.92
CA GLN A 193 62.47 -40.80 7.25
C GLN A 193 63.79 -40.04 7.39
N ALA A 194 63.79 -38.71 7.21
CA ALA A 194 64.97 -37.89 7.42
C ALA A 194 65.51 -37.99 8.87
N THR A 195 64.60 -38.08 9.84
CA THR A 195 64.95 -38.27 11.26
C THR A 195 65.52 -39.68 11.53
N GLN A 196 65.02 -40.71 10.86
CA GLN A 196 65.57 -42.08 10.96
C GLN A 196 66.98 -42.19 10.34
N TYR A 197 67.24 -41.52 9.21
CA TYR A 197 68.57 -41.50 8.60
C TYR A 197 69.62 -40.77 9.45
N ALA A 198 69.24 -39.75 10.21
CA ALA A 198 70.12 -39.05 11.15
C ALA A 198 70.52 -39.89 12.39
N ARG A 199 69.85 -41.04 12.62
CA ARG A 199 70.03 -41.89 13.81
C ARG A 199 70.88 -43.15 13.53
N ARG A 200 71.68 -43.18 12.47
CA ARG A 200 72.72 -44.20 12.29
C ARG A 200 73.97 -43.77 13.08
N PRO A 201 74.36 -44.47 14.18
CA PRO A 201 75.58 -44.13 14.91
C PRO A 201 76.81 -44.46 14.05
N ALA A 202 77.74 -43.51 13.91
CA ALA A 202 79.03 -43.73 13.27
C ALA A 202 79.90 -44.67 14.12
N LEU A 203 80.57 -45.63 13.47
CA LEU A 203 81.50 -46.57 14.13
C LEU A 203 82.68 -45.80 14.77
N PRO A 204 83.10 -46.14 16.01
CA PRO A 204 84.15 -45.41 16.72
C PRO A 204 85.55 -45.70 16.15
N LYS A 205 86.34 -44.64 15.93
CA LYS A 205 87.76 -44.67 15.54
C LYS A 205 88.68 -44.92 16.76
N PRO A 206 89.79 -45.65 16.64
CA PRO A 206 90.68 -45.97 17.76
C PRO A 206 91.60 -44.81 18.16
N ALA A 207 91.90 -44.72 19.45
CA ALA A 207 92.67 -43.66 20.11
C ALA A 207 94.20 -43.75 19.85
N ARG A 208 94.87 -42.60 19.78
CA ARG A 208 96.34 -42.46 19.67
C ARG A 208 96.89 -41.74 20.90
N ASN A 209 97.75 -42.43 21.64
CA ASN A 209 98.45 -41.98 22.85
C ASN A 209 99.53 -40.91 22.56
N GLY A 210 99.69 -39.96 23.49
CA GLY A 210 100.98 -39.30 23.78
C GLY A 210 100.95 -37.79 24.08
N GLN A 211 101.44 -37.43 25.28
CA GLN A 211 102.03 -36.12 25.72
C GLN A 211 101.06 -34.99 26.15
N THR A 212 101.24 -34.23 27.25
CA THR A 212 101.95 -34.26 28.57
C THR A 212 101.38 -33.07 29.39
N PRO A 213 101.56 -33.01 30.74
CA PRO A 213 100.74 -32.21 31.65
C PRO A 213 101.34 -30.86 32.04
N GLU A 214 100.85 -29.75 31.47
CA GLU A 214 101.09 -28.39 31.97
C GLU A 214 99.87 -27.52 31.64
N ALA A 215 99.12 -27.12 32.68
CA ALA A 215 98.09 -26.06 32.74
C ALA A 215 96.96 -26.37 33.77
N MET A 216 97.17 -27.32 34.69
CA MET A 216 96.40 -27.38 35.94
C MET A 216 96.87 -26.21 36.81
N TYR A 217 95.95 -25.31 37.20
CA TYR A 217 96.12 -24.04 37.95
C TYR A 217 96.26 -22.76 37.12
N ALA A 218 95.14 -22.34 36.50
CA ALA A 218 94.78 -20.92 36.44
C ALA A 218 93.27 -20.77 36.15
N ALA A 219 92.64 -19.84 36.86
CA ALA A 219 91.27 -19.36 36.68
C ALA A 219 90.12 -20.20 37.30
N GLU A 220 90.26 -20.46 38.59
CA GLU A 220 89.16 -20.29 39.53
C GLU A 220 89.04 -18.79 39.85
N ALA A 221 88.09 -18.08 39.23
CA ALA A 221 87.56 -16.79 39.69
C ALA A 221 86.34 -16.37 38.84
N ASP A 222 85.35 -15.81 39.53
CA ASP A 222 84.20 -15.03 39.04
C ASP A 222 82.99 -15.76 38.42
N GLY A 223 81.97 -15.99 39.27
CA GLY A 223 80.57 -15.68 38.92
C GLY A 223 80.37 -14.15 38.83
N PRO A 224 79.15 -13.59 38.57
CA PRO A 224 77.97 -13.89 39.39
C PRO A 224 76.57 -13.76 38.72
N LYS A 225 75.57 -14.30 39.45
CA LYS A 225 74.22 -13.79 39.82
C LYS A 225 73.27 -13.13 38.80
N GLY A 226 72.01 -13.58 38.92
CA GLY A 226 70.78 -12.74 38.96
C GLY A 226 70.09 -12.55 37.61
N THR A 227 68.76 -12.48 37.46
CA THR A 227 67.57 -12.40 38.33
C THR A 227 66.39 -12.69 37.37
N ALA A 228 65.46 -13.61 37.68
CA ALA A 228 64.15 -13.34 38.28
C ALA A 228 63.44 -12.07 37.76
N GLY A 229 62.37 -12.29 37.02
CA GLY A 229 61.42 -11.32 36.47
C GLY A 229 60.45 -12.01 35.54
#